data_AF-A0A843V877-F1
#
_entry.id   AF-A0A843V877-F1
#
_cell.length_a   1.000
_cell.length_b   1.000
_cell.length_c   1.000
_cell.angle_alpha   90.00
_cell.angle_beta   90.00
_cell.angle_gamma   90.00
#
_symmetry.space_group_name_H-M   'P 1'
#
loop_
_entity.id
_entity.type
_entity.pdbx_description
1 polymer ?
#
loop_
_entity_poly.entity_id
_entity_poly.type
_entity_poly.pdbx_seq_one_letter_code
_entity_poly.pdbx_strand_id
1 'polypeptide(L)'
;MAALSPPPSALPGPAAAHSRPDPPRLAPSLALRPAAASRRVPHCGLAVSARLYSSGPSSGANGSVGDPSPWGGEELQHGLPPPPRAAVGAPVFVTLPVDAVAPGGRVARRKAMAASFMALAAAGVEGVAVEVWWGIVERDAPGAYDWAGYVDLVSLARRHGLKLRVIMAFHQFGSGPGDPCWIPLPRWVLEEMEINPDLSFSDRFGRRSREYISLGCDNVPILKGRTPIQAYSDFMRNFRDTFQDFLGIIITEVQIGMGPAGELRYPSCPSEKLARPNSLPELGEFQCYDKYMLASINACAQNVGMSAWGSGGPLGAGNLFQNPEGTHFFKNDGSWNTAYGQFFLEWYSGLLLLHGERLCMAADAIFWGTGVKILAKVGGIHWHYGTNSHPSELTAGYYNTLTRDGYLPIARLFSRYRMTLCCACFDLRDAEMGQVNPESSPEGVLRQLVYAARMCNLPLTGENSVTRLDDESLNQVVKSSKLYKDSLYGHSLSFNFVRMNKNLFDRHNWTRFTRFVRQMSDGRTFQAKLDIGARESYFHSVSASEEIGRARIF
;
A
#
# COMPACT_ATOMS: atom_id res chain seq x y z
N MET A 1 33.41 -47.54 7.77
CA MET A 1 34.10 -48.60 6.99
C MET A 1 34.20 -48.06 5.55
N ALA A 2 35.28 -47.38 5.16
CA ALA A 2 36.56 -47.91 4.62
C ALA A 2 36.35 -48.67 3.29
N ALA A 3 37.03 -48.43 2.14
CA ALA A 3 38.29 -47.77 1.75
C ALA A 3 38.22 -47.42 0.22
N LEU A 4 38.68 -46.27 -0.32
CA LEU A 4 40.04 -45.81 -0.74
C LEU A 4 40.73 -46.63 -1.86
N SER A 5 40.72 -46.15 -3.13
CA SER A 5 41.84 -45.54 -3.94
C SER A 5 42.61 -46.56 -4.84
N PRO A 6 43.47 -46.22 -5.86
CA PRO A 6 44.04 -44.94 -6.36
C PRO A 6 44.16 -44.79 -7.94
N PRO A 7 44.86 -43.76 -8.50
CA PRO A 7 44.89 -43.37 -9.94
C PRO A 7 46.25 -43.62 -10.65
N PRO A 8 46.50 -43.10 -11.88
CA PRO A 8 47.87 -42.79 -12.29
C PRO A 8 48.13 -41.41 -12.94
N SER A 9 49.34 -40.91 -12.67
CA SER A 9 50.07 -39.69 -13.07
C SER A 9 50.85 -39.88 -14.41
N ALA A 10 50.87 -38.90 -15.33
CA ALA A 10 51.88 -37.83 -15.58
C ALA A 10 53.00 -38.13 -16.63
N LEU A 11 52.96 -37.38 -17.76
CA LEU A 11 54.01 -36.60 -18.51
C LEU A 11 55.36 -37.23 -18.94
N PRO A 12 56.01 -36.79 -20.07
CA PRO A 12 56.64 -35.45 -20.24
C PRO A 12 56.60 -34.78 -21.64
N GLY A 13 56.94 -33.47 -21.68
CA GLY A 13 56.93 -32.56 -22.85
C GLY A 13 58.14 -32.64 -23.81
N PRO A 14 58.27 -31.72 -24.79
CA PRO A 14 59.19 -30.57 -24.61
C PRO A 14 58.74 -29.23 -25.26
N ALA A 15 59.58 -28.21 -25.09
CA ALA A 15 59.37 -26.77 -25.27
C ALA A 15 59.85 -26.17 -26.62
N ALA A 16 59.34 -24.95 -26.93
CA ALA A 16 59.92 -23.80 -27.69
C ALA A 16 58.79 -23.07 -28.48
N ALA A 17 58.74 -21.77 -28.75
CA ALA A 17 59.35 -20.53 -28.26
C ALA A 17 58.60 -19.34 -28.93
N HIS A 18 58.57 -18.18 -28.27
CA HIS A 18 58.42 -16.78 -28.77
C HIS A 18 57.23 -16.33 -29.65
N SER A 19 56.41 -15.39 -29.12
CA SER A 19 56.41 -13.95 -29.50
C SER A 19 55.31 -13.15 -28.78
N ARG A 20 55.65 -11.93 -28.35
CA ARG A 20 54.77 -10.93 -27.69
C ARG A 20 53.89 -10.17 -28.71
N PRO A 21 52.85 -9.48 -28.23
CA PRO A 21 52.93 -8.01 -28.23
C PRO A 21 52.48 -7.34 -26.91
N ASP A 22 53.04 -6.16 -26.66
CA ASP A 22 52.82 -5.30 -25.48
C ASP A 22 51.45 -4.56 -25.50
N PRO A 23 50.85 -4.23 -24.33
CA PRO A 23 49.69 -3.34 -24.22
C PRO A 23 50.08 -1.85 -23.97
N PRO A 24 49.18 -0.89 -24.25
CA PRO A 24 49.51 0.53 -24.27
C PRO A 24 49.55 1.18 -22.88
N ARG A 25 50.40 2.20 -22.78
CA ARG A 25 50.67 3.07 -21.62
C ARG A 25 49.51 4.05 -21.38
N LEU A 26 49.07 4.17 -20.12
CA LEU A 26 48.29 5.30 -19.61
C LEU A 26 49.12 6.12 -18.61
N ALA A 27 49.02 7.43 -18.75
CA ALA A 27 49.78 8.48 -18.07
C ALA A 27 49.26 8.79 -16.65
N PRO A 28 49.98 9.58 -15.82
CA PRO A 28 50.14 9.30 -14.39
C PRO A 28 49.21 10.08 -13.43
N SER A 29 49.16 9.50 -12.25
CA SER A 29 48.64 9.94 -10.96
C SER A 29 49.13 11.33 -10.51
N LEU A 30 48.22 12.14 -9.96
CA LEU A 30 48.52 13.33 -9.16
C LEU A 30 48.35 13.01 -7.68
N ALA A 31 49.40 13.29 -6.91
CA ALA A 31 49.51 13.06 -5.48
C ALA A 31 48.89 14.19 -4.64
N LEU A 32 48.30 13.80 -3.52
CA LEU A 32 47.89 14.67 -2.41
C LEU A 32 49.02 14.80 -1.39
N ARG A 33 49.19 16.00 -0.80
CA ARG A 33 49.78 16.19 0.53
C ARG A 33 49.15 17.39 1.28
N PRO A 34 49.22 17.41 2.64
CA PRO A 34 48.13 17.88 3.51
C PRO A 34 48.44 19.18 4.28
N ALA A 35 47.42 19.78 4.87
CA ALA A 35 47.57 20.67 6.03
C ALA A 35 46.34 20.57 6.96
N ALA A 36 46.61 20.45 8.25
CA ALA A 36 45.65 20.28 9.34
C ALA A 36 45.27 21.62 10.00
N ALA A 37 44.03 21.74 10.49
CA ALA A 37 43.69 22.37 11.78
C ALA A 37 42.17 22.35 12.08
N SER A 38 41.79 21.47 13.02
CA SER A 38 40.91 21.63 14.19
C SER A 38 39.60 22.47 14.17
N ARG A 39 38.54 21.77 14.63
CA ARG A 39 37.35 22.21 15.41
C ARG A 39 36.19 22.94 14.70
N ARG A 40 35.12 22.18 14.39
CA ARG A 40 33.87 22.02 15.19
C ARG A 40 32.92 21.05 14.45
N VAL A 41 32.34 20.11 15.19
CA VAL A 41 31.42 19.07 14.68
C VAL A 41 30.03 19.68 14.45
N PRO A 42 29.40 19.56 13.27
CA PRO A 42 27.95 19.69 13.14
C PRO A 42 27.29 18.31 13.13
N HIS A 43 26.22 18.19 13.91
CA HIS A 43 25.31 17.06 13.90
C HIS A 43 24.77 16.80 12.50
N CYS A 44 24.80 15.54 12.05
CA CYS A 44 24.17 15.10 10.82
C CYS A 44 22.65 14.99 11.06
N GLY A 45 21.96 16.12 10.96
CA GLY A 45 20.51 16.17 10.78
C GLY A 45 20.22 16.35 9.30
N LEU A 46 19.53 15.39 8.68
CA LEU A 46 18.86 15.60 7.41
C LEU A 46 17.74 16.62 7.62
N ALA A 47 18.09 17.91 7.50
CA ALA A 47 17.15 19.00 7.55
C ALA A 47 16.47 19.15 6.18
N VAL A 48 15.18 18.78 6.13
CA VAL A 48 14.26 19.22 5.08
C VAL A 48 14.13 20.74 5.19
N SER A 49 14.71 21.48 4.26
CA SER A 49 14.63 22.95 4.25
C SER A 49 13.27 23.39 3.70
N ALA A 50 12.39 23.86 4.58
CA ALA A 50 11.18 24.59 4.21
C ALA A 50 11.53 26.08 4.04
N ARG A 51 11.51 26.59 2.80
CA ARG A 51 11.53 28.03 2.55
C ARG A 51 10.10 28.57 2.58
N LEU A 52 9.79 29.33 3.62
CA LEU A 52 8.57 30.12 3.74
C LEU A 52 8.72 31.40 2.89
N TYR A 53 7.85 31.59 1.90
CA TYR A 53 7.56 32.91 1.37
C TYR A 53 6.36 33.46 2.15
N SER A 54 6.62 34.44 3.01
CA SER A 54 5.59 35.27 3.66
C SER A 54 5.52 36.60 2.92
N SER A 55 4.37 36.86 2.30
CA SER A 55 3.99 38.20 1.82
C SER A 55 2.93 38.73 2.78
N GLY A 56 3.31 39.70 3.61
CA GLY A 56 2.39 40.42 4.49
C GLY A 56 1.49 41.38 3.71
N PRO A 57 0.26 41.66 4.18
CA PRO A 57 -0.64 42.59 3.53
C PRO A 57 -0.33 44.04 3.96
N SER A 58 -0.22 44.93 2.97
CA SER A 58 -0.17 46.38 3.18
C SER A 58 -1.56 46.93 3.51
N SER A 59 -1.62 47.74 4.55
CA SER A 59 -2.78 48.50 5.03
C SER A 59 -3.30 49.50 3.98
N GLY A 60 -4.63 49.49 3.75
CA GLY A 60 -5.38 50.55 3.08
C GLY A 60 -6.35 51.21 4.06
N ALA A 61 -6.38 52.54 4.04
CA ALA A 61 -6.97 53.41 5.06
C ALA A 61 -8.49 53.66 4.91
N ASN A 62 -9.07 54.06 6.04
CA ASN A 62 -10.28 54.85 6.32
C ASN A 62 -11.11 55.41 5.14
N GLY A 63 -12.44 55.24 5.26
CA GLY A 63 -13.45 56.09 4.65
C GLY A 63 -14.84 55.81 5.23
N SER A 64 -15.27 56.62 6.19
CA SER A 64 -16.63 56.66 6.73
C SER A 64 -17.49 57.61 5.89
N VAL A 65 -18.79 57.32 5.77
CA VAL A 65 -19.96 58.21 5.99
C VAL A 65 -21.14 57.79 5.11
N GLY A 66 -22.32 57.65 5.74
CA GLY A 66 -23.61 58.00 5.12
C GLY A 66 -24.66 56.89 5.04
N ASP A 67 -25.54 56.85 6.04
CA ASP A 67 -26.95 56.43 5.87
C ASP A 67 -27.77 57.71 5.56
N PRO A 68 -28.87 57.66 4.77
CA PRO A 68 -30.14 57.14 5.31
C PRO A 68 -31.08 56.39 4.31
N SER A 69 -32.08 55.74 4.91
CA SER A 69 -33.18 54.85 4.47
C SER A 69 -34.13 55.36 3.35
N PRO A 70 -35.29 54.68 3.08
CA PRO A 70 -35.60 53.27 2.73
C PRO A 70 -36.24 53.21 1.31
N TRP A 71 -36.98 52.15 0.94
CA TRP A 71 -37.87 51.95 -0.24
C TRP A 71 -37.43 50.85 -1.24
N GLY A 72 -38.07 49.68 -1.08
CA GLY A 72 -38.76 48.92 -2.14
C GLY A 72 -37.99 48.48 -3.39
N GLY A 73 -37.68 47.18 -3.46
CA GLY A 73 -37.36 46.49 -4.72
C GLY A 73 -37.15 45.01 -4.48
N GLU A 74 -38.14 44.18 -4.86
CA GLU A 74 -37.98 42.73 -4.96
C GLU A 74 -36.94 42.42 -6.05
N GLU A 75 -35.79 41.87 -5.66
CA GLU A 75 -34.83 41.25 -6.58
C GLU A 75 -34.66 39.77 -6.21
N LEU A 76 -35.18 38.91 -7.08
CA LEU A 76 -34.99 37.46 -7.08
C LEU A 76 -33.51 37.12 -7.28
N GLN A 77 -32.75 37.01 -6.20
CA GLN A 77 -31.44 36.39 -6.24
C GLN A 77 -31.59 34.86 -6.19
N HIS A 78 -31.35 34.22 -7.34
CA HIS A 78 -31.04 32.79 -7.41
C HIS A 78 -29.77 32.52 -6.60
N GLY A 79 -29.95 32.19 -5.32
CA GLY A 79 -28.87 31.72 -4.46
C GLY A 79 -28.28 30.44 -5.04
N LEU A 80 -26.96 30.44 -5.25
CA LEU A 80 -26.19 29.22 -5.52
C LEU A 80 -26.54 28.16 -4.47
N PRO A 81 -26.69 26.87 -4.84
CA PRO A 81 -26.96 25.84 -3.85
C PRO A 81 -25.84 25.85 -2.80
N PRO A 82 -26.17 25.76 -1.50
CA PRO A 82 -25.13 25.62 -0.49
C PRO A 82 -24.29 24.37 -0.80
N PRO A 83 -22.98 24.40 -0.49
CA PRO A 83 -22.12 23.24 -0.70
C PRO A 83 -22.72 22.03 0.03
N PRO A 84 -22.68 20.82 -0.57
CA PRO A 84 -23.24 19.64 0.08
C PRO A 84 -22.54 19.45 1.43
N ARG A 85 -23.32 19.48 2.51
CA ARG A 85 -22.84 19.15 3.85
C ARG A 85 -22.19 17.77 3.81
N ALA A 86 -21.01 17.64 4.42
CA ALA A 86 -20.30 16.37 4.52
C ALA A 86 -21.24 15.28 5.05
N ALA A 87 -21.36 14.17 4.32
CA ALA A 87 -22.14 13.02 4.75
C ALA A 87 -21.63 12.56 6.13
N VAL A 88 -22.52 12.45 7.11
CA VAL A 88 -22.17 12.17 8.52
C VAL A 88 -21.79 10.69 8.75
N GLY A 89 -21.91 9.86 7.70
CA GLY A 89 -21.58 8.43 7.70
C GLY A 89 -20.30 8.10 6.92
N ALA A 90 -19.71 6.94 7.22
CA ALA A 90 -18.57 6.42 6.48
C ALA A 90 -19.07 5.54 5.32
N PRO A 91 -18.84 5.91 4.04
CA PRO A 91 -19.23 5.07 2.92
C PRO A 91 -18.53 3.72 2.97
N VAL A 92 -19.27 2.66 2.64
CA VAL A 92 -18.77 1.28 2.60
C VAL A 92 -18.49 0.88 1.17
N PHE A 93 -17.27 0.41 0.92
CA PHE A 93 -16.84 -0.29 -0.28
C PHE A 93 -16.72 -1.78 0.01
N VAL A 94 -16.83 -2.62 -1.02
CA VAL A 94 -16.62 -4.07 -0.89
C VAL A 94 -15.58 -4.54 -1.88
N THR A 95 -14.52 -5.18 -1.39
CA THR A 95 -13.47 -5.76 -2.24
C THR A 95 -14.00 -6.99 -2.97
N LEU A 96 -13.83 -7.04 -4.29
CA LEU A 96 -14.24 -8.16 -5.13
C LEU A 96 -13.41 -9.43 -4.83
N PRO A 97 -13.80 -10.61 -5.34
CA PRO A 97 -12.98 -11.81 -5.36
C PRO A 97 -11.62 -11.60 -6.06
N VAL A 98 -10.59 -12.35 -5.69
CA VAL A 98 -9.19 -12.12 -6.13
C VAL A 98 -9.12 -12.52 -7.59
N ASP A 99 -9.84 -13.59 -7.90
CA ASP A 99 -10.10 -14.13 -9.24
C ASP A 99 -11.21 -13.38 -9.98
N ALA A 100 -11.60 -12.15 -9.58
CA ALA A 100 -12.62 -11.37 -10.29
C ALA A 100 -12.28 -11.19 -11.78
N VAL A 101 -10.99 -11.01 -12.09
CA VAL A 101 -10.44 -11.17 -13.43
C VAL A 101 -9.56 -12.42 -13.42
N ALA A 102 -9.89 -13.39 -14.26
CA ALA A 102 -9.14 -14.64 -14.39
C ALA A 102 -7.76 -14.37 -15.04
N PRO A 103 -6.79 -15.29 -14.90
CA PRO A 103 -5.46 -15.16 -15.50
C PRO A 103 -5.47 -14.89 -17.02
N GLY A 104 -6.53 -15.28 -17.73
CA GLY A 104 -6.75 -14.97 -19.15
C GLY A 104 -7.29 -13.56 -19.45
N GLY A 105 -7.30 -12.63 -18.49
CA GLY A 105 -7.69 -11.23 -18.70
C GLY A 105 -9.21 -11.00 -18.83
N ARG A 106 -10.05 -11.95 -18.39
CA ARG A 106 -11.52 -11.87 -18.51
C ARG A 106 -12.21 -11.97 -17.15
N VAL A 107 -13.36 -11.32 -17.01
CA VAL A 107 -14.16 -11.38 -15.78
C VAL A 107 -14.62 -12.80 -15.48
N ALA A 108 -14.24 -13.33 -14.32
CA ALA A 108 -14.71 -14.63 -13.88
C ALA A 108 -16.18 -14.58 -13.47
N ARG A 109 -16.92 -15.66 -13.78
CA ARG A 109 -18.32 -15.84 -13.36
C ARG A 109 -19.21 -14.62 -13.66
N ARG A 110 -19.08 -14.02 -14.86
CA ARG A 110 -19.69 -12.73 -15.26
C ARG A 110 -21.16 -12.55 -14.85
N LYS A 111 -22.01 -13.57 -15.02
CA LYS A 111 -23.43 -13.51 -14.63
C LYS A 111 -23.61 -13.38 -13.10
N ALA A 112 -22.87 -14.18 -12.33
CA ALA A 112 -22.90 -14.10 -10.88
C ALA A 112 -22.33 -12.77 -10.38
N MET A 113 -21.25 -12.28 -11.00
CA MET A 113 -20.67 -10.97 -10.70
C MET A 113 -21.69 -9.85 -10.89
N ALA A 114 -22.46 -9.88 -11.99
CA ALA A 114 -23.52 -8.89 -12.22
C ALA A 114 -24.63 -8.94 -11.15
N ALA A 115 -25.07 -10.14 -10.78
CA ALA A 115 -26.04 -10.31 -9.68
C ALA A 115 -25.48 -9.79 -8.34
N SER A 116 -24.20 -10.04 -8.06
CA SER A 116 -23.53 -9.50 -6.87
C SER A 116 -23.49 -7.97 -6.85
N PHE A 117 -23.17 -7.32 -7.97
CA PHE A 117 -23.16 -5.85 -8.05
C PHE A 117 -24.56 -5.27 -7.81
N MET A 118 -25.59 -5.86 -8.43
CA MET A 118 -26.97 -5.46 -8.20
C MET A 118 -27.37 -5.59 -6.73
N ALA A 119 -27.02 -6.70 -6.08
CA ALA A 119 -27.31 -6.93 -4.67
C ALA A 119 -26.57 -5.92 -3.76
N LEU A 120 -25.29 -5.64 -4.03
CA LEU A 120 -24.51 -4.66 -3.28
C LEU A 120 -25.08 -3.24 -3.42
N ALA A 121 -25.47 -2.84 -4.63
CA ALA A 121 -26.14 -1.56 -4.87
C ALA A 121 -27.46 -1.46 -4.06
N ALA A 122 -28.30 -2.51 -4.10
CA ALA A 122 -29.53 -2.57 -3.33
C ALA A 122 -29.30 -2.56 -1.80
N ALA A 123 -28.13 -3.01 -1.34
CA ALA A 123 -27.72 -2.94 0.06
C ALA A 123 -27.24 -1.54 0.50
N GLY A 124 -27.13 -0.57 -0.41
CA GLY A 124 -26.67 0.80 -0.14
C GLY A 124 -25.15 0.95 -0.05
N VAL A 125 -24.40 -0.04 -0.55
CA VAL A 125 -22.94 0.03 -0.69
C VAL A 125 -22.56 1.20 -1.61
N GLU A 126 -21.51 1.95 -1.28
CA GLU A 126 -21.04 3.10 -2.07
C GLU A 126 -20.39 2.65 -3.38
N GLY A 127 -19.64 1.56 -3.32
CA GLY A 127 -18.86 1.07 -4.44
C GLY A 127 -18.18 -0.26 -4.17
N VAL A 128 -17.41 -0.72 -5.13
CA VAL A 128 -16.60 -1.93 -5.00
C VAL A 128 -15.12 -1.58 -5.13
N ALA A 129 -14.26 -2.38 -4.51
CA ALA A 129 -12.82 -2.30 -4.69
C ALA A 129 -12.33 -3.48 -5.52
N VAL A 130 -11.43 -3.25 -6.47
CA VAL A 130 -10.89 -4.29 -7.35
C VAL A 130 -9.37 -4.24 -7.39
N GLU A 131 -8.72 -5.38 -7.18
CA GLU A 131 -7.30 -5.54 -7.45
C GLU A 131 -7.02 -5.63 -8.95
N VAL A 132 -6.27 -4.66 -9.46
CA VAL A 132 -5.71 -4.63 -10.80
C VAL A 132 -4.33 -5.28 -10.74
N TRP A 133 -4.27 -6.56 -11.08
CA TRP A 133 -3.08 -7.38 -10.96
C TRP A 133 -2.08 -7.09 -12.07
N TRP A 134 -0.88 -6.65 -11.70
CA TRP A 134 0.18 -6.38 -12.66
C TRP A 134 0.48 -7.62 -13.53
N GLY A 135 0.56 -8.80 -12.89
CA GLY A 135 0.83 -10.06 -13.59
C GLY A 135 -0.29 -10.56 -14.51
N ILE A 136 -1.49 -10.00 -14.43
CA ILE A 136 -2.59 -10.30 -15.38
C ILE A 136 -2.58 -9.30 -16.54
N VAL A 137 -2.42 -8.01 -16.22
CA VAL A 137 -2.55 -6.93 -17.21
C VAL A 137 -1.32 -6.84 -18.10
N GLU A 138 -0.11 -6.87 -17.54
CA GLU A 138 1.16 -6.78 -18.31
C GLU A 138 1.81 -8.17 -18.44
N ARG A 139 1.00 -9.20 -18.62
CA ARG A 139 1.37 -10.61 -18.50
C ARG A 139 2.44 -11.04 -19.52
N ASP A 140 2.24 -10.66 -20.78
CA ASP A 140 2.90 -11.31 -21.91
C ASP A 140 4.25 -10.67 -22.26
N ALA A 141 4.35 -9.34 -22.19
CA ALA A 141 5.59 -8.61 -22.48
C ALA A 141 5.60 -7.22 -21.80
N PRO A 142 6.80 -6.63 -21.57
CA PRO A 142 6.92 -5.23 -21.15
C PRO A 142 6.14 -4.29 -22.07
N GLY A 143 5.26 -3.46 -21.50
CA GLY A 143 4.46 -2.48 -22.23
C GLY A 143 3.24 -3.05 -22.97
N ALA A 144 3.00 -4.36 -22.90
CA ALA A 144 1.83 -5.00 -23.51
C ALA A 144 0.72 -5.17 -22.46
N TYR A 145 -0.18 -4.19 -22.39
CA TYR A 145 -1.26 -4.13 -21.39
C TYR A 145 -2.59 -4.66 -21.94
N ASP A 146 -3.21 -5.62 -21.25
CA ASP A 146 -4.58 -6.10 -21.52
C ASP A 146 -5.54 -5.70 -20.39
N TRP A 147 -6.43 -4.75 -20.70
CA TRP A 147 -7.41 -4.20 -19.77
C TRP A 147 -8.82 -4.78 -19.92
N ALA A 148 -9.04 -5.74 -20.82
CA ALA A 148 -10.40 -6.10 -21.26
C ALA A 148 -11.32 -6.53 -20.12
N GLY A 149 -10.83 -7.37 -19.18
CA GLY A 149 -11.59 -7.78 -18.01
C GLY A 149 -11.89 -6.63 -17.04
N TYR A 150 -10.99 -5.66 -16.92
CA TYR A 150 -11.18 -4.50 -16.05
C TYR A 150 -12.15 -3.47 -16.66
N VAL A 151 -12.15 -3.31 -17.99
CA VAL A 151 -13.15 -2.52 -18.73
C VAL A 151 -14.56 -3.07 -18.50
N ASP A 152 -14.72 -4.40 -18.53
CA ASP A 152 -15.99 -5.06 -18.22
C ASP A 152 -16.47 -4.76 -16.78
N LEU A 153 -15.56 -4.77 -15.80
CA LEU A 153 -15.88 -4.48 -14.40
C LEU A 153 -16.26 -3.00 -14.18
N VAL A 154 -15.54 -2.06 -14.79
CA VAL A 154 -15.87 -0.63 -14.76
C VAL A 154 -17.24 -0.39 -15.38
N SER A 155 -17.53 -1.04 -16.51
CA SER A 155 -18.82 -0.97 -17.17
C SER A 155 -19.95 -1.56 -16.32
N LEU A 156 -19.68 -2.63 -15.58
CA LEU A 156 -20.63 -3.21 -14.65
C LEU A 156 -20.88 -2.29 -13.44
N ALA A 157 -19.85 -1.68 -12.87
CA ALA A 157 -19.97 -0.71 -11.79
C ALA A 157 -20.84 0.48 -12.23
N ARG A 158 -20.56 1.05 -13.42
CA ARG A 158 -21.34 2.14 -14.01
C ARG A 158 -22.82 1.79 -14.15
N ARG A 159 -23.14 0.60 -14.68
CA ARG A 159 -24.53 0.15 -14.89
C ARG A 159 -25.35 0.01 -13.61
N HIS A 160 -24.69 -0.19 -12.47
CA HIS A 160 -25.35 -0.36 -11.17
C HIS A 160 -25.16 0.85 -10.24
N GLY A 161 -24.67 1.98 -10.76
CA GLY A 161 -24.46 3.21 -9.97
C GLY A 161 -23.43 3.04 -8.85
N LEU A 162 -22.53 2.07 -8.95
CA LEU A 162 -21.49 1.80 -7.96
C LEU A 162 -20.20 2.53 -8.34
N LYS A 163 -19.56 3.16 -7.35
CA LYS A 163 -18.19 3.67 -7.51
C LYS A 163 -17.18 2.53 -7.53
N LEU A 164 -16.01 2.81 -8.09
CA LEU A 164 -14.91 1.87 -8.16
C LEU A 164 -13.68 2.45 -7.46
N ARG A 165 -13.14 1.67 -6.52
CA ARG A 165 -11.78 1.81 -6.01
C ARG A 165 -10.89 0.82 -6.74
N VAL A 166 -9.88 1.30 -7.44
CA VAL A 166 -8.91 0.47 -8.13
C VAL A 166 -7.66 0.34 -7.28
N ILE A 167 -7.17 -0.88 -7.07
CA ILE A 167 -5.91 -1.16 -6.36
C ILE A 167 -4.87 -1.60 -7.38
N MET A 168 -3.82 -0.80 -7.57
CA MET A 168 -2.68 -1.14 -8.43
C MET A 168 -1.83 -2.22 -7.74
N ALA A 169 -2.14 -3.48 -8.03
CA ALA A 169 -1.55 -4.63 -7.36
C ALA A 169 -0.25 -5.05 -8.06
N PHE A 170 0.84 -4.36 -7.72
CA PHE A 170 2.20 -4.65 -8.15
C PHE A 170 2.86 -5.82 -7.37
N HIS A 171 2.05 -6.66 -6.73
CA HIS A 171 2.49 -7.76 -5.87
C HIS A 171 1.81 -9.08 -6.26
N GLN A 172 2.40 -10.19 -5.83
CA GLN A 172 1.80 -11.53 -5.92
C GLN A 172 0.64 -11.68 -4.93
N PHE A 173 -0.37 -12.47 -5.31
CA PHE A 173 -1.30 -13.08 -4.37
C PHE A 173 -1.14 -14.59 -4.31
N GLY A 174 -1.31 -15.18 -3.13
CA GLY A 174 -1.28 -16.62 -2.92
C GLY A 174 0.12 -17.22 -2.76
N SER A 175 0.14 -18.53 -2.55
CA SER A 175 1.26 -19.26 -1.95
C SER A 175 2.34 -19.77 -2.93
N GLY A 176 2.28 -19.30 -4.17
CA GLY A 176 3.01 -19.92 -5.28
C GLY A 176 2.18 -20.94 -6.08
N PRO A 177 2.82 -21.69 -7.00
CA PRO A 177 2.15 -22.52 -8.01
C PRO A 177 1.16 -23.58 -7.51
N GLY A 178 1.25 -23.99 -6.25
CA GLY A 178 0.34 -24.98 -5.65
C GLY A 178 -0.96 -24.39 -5.09
N ASP A 179 -1.08 -23.06 -5.04
CA ASP A 179 -2.26 -22.38 -4.52
C ASP A 179 -3.27 -22.11 -5.65
N PRO A 180 -4.53 -22.56 -5.52
CA PRO A 180 -5.56 -22.35 -6.55
C PRO A 180 -5.88 -20.87 -6.81
N CYS A 181 -5.52 -19.97 -5.89
CA CYS A 181 -5.71 -18.53 -6.03
C CYS A 181 -4.41 -17.78 -6.41
N TRP A 182 -3.34 -18.49 -6.81
CA TRP A 182 -2.06 -17.87 -7.10
C TRP A 182 -2.12 -16.92 -8.30
N ILE A 183 -1.76 -15.66 -8.07
CA ILE A 183 -1.57 -14.64 -9.10
C ILE A 183 -0.16 -14.09 -8.94
N PRO A 184 0.79 -14.47 -9.81
CA PRO A 184 2.17 -14.02 -9.69
C PRO A 184 2.39 -12.60 -10.23
N LEU A 185 3.61 -12.08 -10.06
CA LEU A 185 4.14 -10.99 -10.88
C LEU A 185 4.15 -11.37 -12.37
N PRO A 186 4.27 -10.39 -13.30
CA PRO A 186 4.36 -10.70 -14.73
C PRO A 186 5.43 -11.73 -15.05
N ARG A 187 5.13 -12.63 -16.00
CA ARG A 187 6.04 -13.73 -16.35
C ARG A 187 7.44 -13.22 -16.70
N TRP A 188 7.51 -12.16 -17.50
CA TRP A 188 8.79 -11.58 -17.92
C TRP A 188 9.58 -10.95 -16.76
N VAL A 189 8.93 -10.55 -15.66
CA VAL A 189 9.61 -10.09 -14.43
C VAL A 189 10.17 -11.29 -13.67
N LEU A 190 9.39 -12.36 -13.54
CA LEU A 190 9.87 -13.58 -12.89
C LEU A 190 11.09 -14.16 -13.61
N GLU A 191 11.12 -14.10 -14.94
CA GLU A 191 12.29 -14.49 -15.75
C GLU A 191 13.54 -13.66 -15.38
N GLU A 192 13.41 -12.34 -15.19
CA GLU A 192 14.52 -11.49 -14.70
C GLU A 192 14.92 -11.84 -13.26
N MET A 193 13.96 -12.22 -12.40
CA MET A 193 14.23 -12.66 -11.03
C MET A 193 14.91 -14.03 -10.97
N GLU A 194 14.75 -14.90 -11.98
CA GLU A 194 15.55 -16.13 -12.10
C GLU A 194 16.98 -15.83 -12.53
N ILE A 195 17.17 -14.90 -13.49
CA ILE A 195 18.48 -14.48 -13.96
C ILE A 195 19.26 -13.77 -12.85
N ASN A 196 18.60 -12.89 -12.11
CA ASN A 196 19.18 -12.12 -11.02
C ASN A 196 18.31 -12.23 -9.77
N PRO A 197 18.57 -13.23 -8.91
CA PRO A 197 17.72 -13.45 -7.74
C PRO A 197 17.74 -12.35 -6.67
N ASP A 198 18.71 -11.43 -6.70
CA ASP A 198 18.75 -10.25 -5.83
C ASP A 198 17.67 -9.20 -6.17
N LEU A 199 16.87 -9.41 -7.23
CA LEU A 199 15.63 -8.65 -7.42
C LEU A 199 14.58 -8.96 -6.34
N SER A 200 14.72 -10.10 -5.65
CA SER A 200 13.82 -10.52 -4.58
C SER A 200 14.30 -10.01 -3.23
N PHE A 201 13.38 -9.65 -2.35
CA PHE A 201 13.70 -9.46 -0.94
C PHE A 201 14.33 -10.74 -0.38
N SER A 202 15.38 -10.59 0.43
CA SER A 202 16.13 -11.70 0.99
C SER A 202 16.34 -11.51 2.49
N ASP A 203 16.15 -12.59 3.25
CA ASP A 203 16.49 -12.62 4.67
C ASP A 203 17.94 -13.07 4.93
N ARG A 204 18.34 -13.08 6.19
CA ARG A 204 19.70 -13.47 6.63
C ARG A 204 20.06 -14.92 6.31
N PHE A 205 19.07 -15.77 6.07
CA PHE A 205 19.26 -17.19 5.75
C PHE A 205 19.29 -17.43 4.24
N GLY A 206 19.19 -16.36 3.43
CA GLY A 206 19.12 -16.44 1.98
C GLY A 206 17.76 -16.91 1.44
N ARG A 207 16.72 -16.97 2.29
CA ARG A 207 15.35 -17.24 1.83
C ARG A 207 14.86 -15.99 1.10
N ARG A 208 14.18 -16.20 -0.03
CA ARG A 208 13.75 -15.13 -0.92
C ARG A 208 12.24 -15.03 -1.00
N SER A 209 11.73 -13.81 -0.86
CA SER A 209 10.34 -13.49 -1.16
C SER A 209 10.22 -12.93 -2.57
N ARG A 210 9.46 -13.62 -3.42
CA ARG A 210 9.13 -13.20 -4.79
C ARG A 210 7.80 -12.47 -4.89
N GLU A 211 7.21 -12.11 -3.75
CA GLU A 211 5.90 -11.45 -3.71
C GLU A 211 5.94 -10.02 -4.28
N TYR A 212 7.11 -9.37 -4.24
CA TYR A 212 7.34 -8.00 -4.70
C TYR A 212 8.82 -7.82 -5.05
N ILE A 213 9.16 -6.83 -5.89
CA ILE A 213 10.55 -6.52 -6.25
C ILE A 213 11.21 -5.76 -5.09
N SER A 214 12.43 -6.13 -4.69
CA SER A 214 13.14 -5.43 -3.62
C SER A 214 13.27 -3.93 -3.92
N LEU A 215 12.94 -3.09 -2.95
CA LEU A 215 13.06 -1.64 -3.07
C LEU A 215 14.51 -1.15 -3.23
N GLY A 216 15.50 -2.03 -2.98
CA GLY A 216 16.90 -1.77 -3.34
C GLY A 216 17.10 -1.61 -4.86
N CYS A 217 16.16 -2.11 -5.67
CA CYS A 217 16.19 -2.06 -7.12
C CYS A 217 15.47 -0.84 -7.74
N ASP A 218 14.76 -0.01 -6.96
CA ASP A 218 13.82 1.02 -7.43
C ASP A 218 14.31 1.86 -8.63
N ASN A 219 15.60 2.23 -8.62
CA ASN A 219 16.22 3.13 -9.58
C ASN A 219 17.24 2.43 -10.50
N VAL A 220 17.32 1.10 -10.47
CA VAL A 220 18.26 0.33 -11.31
C VAL A 220 17.50 -0.20 -12.52
N PRO A 221 17.99 -0.03 -13.76
CA PRO A 221 17.26 -0.43 -14.97
C PRO A 221 17.35 -1.95 -15.25
N ILE A 222 16.86 -2.76 -14.32
CA ILE A 222 16.96 -4.24 -14.30
C ILE A 222 15.77 -4.96 -14.92
N LEU A 223 14.74 -4.24 -15.37
CA LEU A 223 13.53 -4.80 -15.98
C LEU A 223 13.53 -4.55 -17.49
N LYS A 224 14.42 -5.27 -18.21
CA LYS A 224 14.59 -5.13 -19.67
C LYS A 224 14.82 -3.67 -20.11
N GLY A 225 15.67 -2.96 -19.36
CA GLY A 225 16.03 -1.55 -19.61
C GLY A 225 15.20 -0.52 -18.83
N ARG A 226 14.13 -0.93 -18.13
CA ARG A 226 13.35 -0.07 -17.22
C ARG A 226 13.74 -0.30 -15.77
N THR A 227 13.57 0.72 -14.92
CA THR A 227 13.58 0.53 -13.46
C THR A 227 12.21 0.02 -12.97
N PRO A 228 12.12 -0.60 -11.78
CA PRO A 228 10.84 -0.93 -11.15
C PRO A 228 9.89 0.26 -11.06
N ILE A 229 10.37 1.42 -10.59
CA ILE A 229 9.56 2.65 -10.51
C ILE A 229 9.05 3.09 -11.88
N GLN A 230 9.86 2.95 -12.95
CA GLN A 230 9.41 3.23 -14.31
C GLN A 230 8.32 2.26 -14.78
N ALA A 231 8.49 0.95 -14.54
CA ALA A 231 7.49 -0.04 -14.89
C ALA A 231 6.14 0.23 -14.19
N TYR A 232 6.15 0.53 -12.90
CA TYR A 232 4.96 0.92 -12.15
C TYR A 232 4.34 2.22 -12.68
N SER A 233 5.17 3.20 -13.02
CA SER A 233 4.71 4.48 -13.59
C SER A 233 4.07 4.30 -14.96
N ASP A 234 4.65 3.49 -15.85
CA ASP A 234 4.10 3.21 -17.17
C ASP A 234 2.76 2.48 -17.07
N PHE A 235 2.65 1.52 -16.16
CA PHE A 235 1.40 0.84 -15.84
C PHE A 235 0.30 1.81 -15.41
N MET A 236 0.62 2.72 -14.46
CA MET A 236 -0.32 3.74 -13.99
C MET A 236 -0.72 4.73 -15.09
N ARG A 237 0.23 5.16 -15.95
CA ARG A 237 -0.08 6.03 -17.10
C ARG A 237 -1.01 5.34 -18.08
N ASN A 238 -0.70 4.10 -18.45
CA ASN A 238 -1.51 3.35 -19.40
C ASN A 238 -2.91 3.06 -18.86
N PHE A 239 -3.05 2.78 -17.55
CA PHE A 239 -4.34 2.72 -16.88
C PHE A 239 -5.09 4.05 -16.99
N ARG A 240 -4.45 5.17 -16.62
CA ARG A 240 -5.08 6.50 -16.70
C ARG A 240 -5.62 6.77 -18.10
N ASP A 241 -4.80 6.54 -19.13
CA ASP A 241 -5.16 6.83 -20.51
C ASP A 241 -6.31 5.92 -21.00
N THR A 242 -6.29 4.64 -20.60
CA THR A 242 -7.34 3.66 -20.95
C THR A 242 -8.68 4.00 -20.29
N PHE A 243 -8.66 4.51 -19.05
CA PHE A 243 -9.86 4.74 -18.24
C PHE A 243 -10.22 6.22 -18.07
N GLN A 244 -9.62 7.12 -18.85
CA GLN A 244 -9.73 8.58 -18.68
C GLN A 244 -11.17 9.08 -18.54
N ASP A 245 -12.11 8.51 -19.32
CA ASP A 245 -13.53 8.91 -19.33
C ASP A 245 -14.29 8.44 -18.08
N PHE A 246 -13.70 7.57 -17.27
CA PHE A 246 -14.28 7.03 -16.04
C PHE A 246 -13.64 7.61 -14.78
N LEU A 247 -12.47 8.26 -14.88
CA LEU A 247 -11.75 8.83 -13.74
C LEU A 247 -12.52 10.01 -13.14
N GLY A 248 -12.61 10.04 -11.82
CA GLY A 248 -13.36 11.05 -11.07
C GLY A 248 -14.89 10.87 -11.10
N ILE A 249 -15.41 9.99 -11.96
CA ILE A 249 -16.84 9.73 -12.12
C ILE A 249 -17.20 8.36 -11.54
N ILE A 250 -16.72 7.30 -12.18
CA ILE A 250 -16.95 5.92 -11.74
C ILE A 250 -15.76 5.44 -10.93
N ILE A 251 -14.55 5.61 -11.45
CA ILE A 251 -13.32 5.35 -10.72
C ILE A 251 -13.04 6.59 -9.88
N THR A 252 -13.43 6.55 -8.61
CA THR A 252 -13.25 7.69 -7.71
C THR A 252 -11.95 7.60 -6.91
N GLU A 253 -11.35 6.42 -6.85
CA GLU A 253 -10.27 6.11 -5.93
C GLU A 253 -9.25 5.15 -6.55
N VAL A 254 -7.97 5.46 -6.40
CA VAL A 254 -6.84 4.64 -6.88
C VAL A 254 -5.87 4.40 -5.72
N GLN A 255 -5.75 3.17 -5.27
CA GLN A 255 -4.77 2.74 -4.28
C GLN A 255 -3.50 2.24 -4.96
N ILE A 256 -2.35 2.78 -4.54
CA ILE A 256 -1.05 2.39 -5.08
C ILE A 256 -0.48 1.27 -4.21
N GLY A 257 -0.23 0.10 -4.79
CA GLY A 257 0.47 -0.99 -4.09
C GLY A 257 1.95 -0.65 -3.91
N MET A 258 2.44 -0.65 -2.68
CA MET A 258 3.81 -0.22 -2.34
C MET A 258 4.69 -1.33 -1.75
N GLY A 259 4.29 -2.58 -1.98
CA GLY A 259 4.96 -3.74 -1.39
C GLY A 259 4.06 -4.98 -1.32
N PRO A 260 4.45 -5.98 -0.53
CA PRO A 260 3.68 -7.20 -0.31
C PRO A 260 2.26 -6.91 0.18
N ALA A 261 1.27 -7.64 -0.33
CA ALA A 261 -0.15 -7.38 -0.11
C ALA A 261 -0.62 -5.94 -0.46
N GLY A 262 0.17 -5.20 -1.26
CA GLY A 262 -0.07 -3.81 -1.61
C GLY A 262 0.26 -2.81 -0.50
N GLU A 263 0.85 -3.27 0.61
CA GLU A 263 1.19 -2.45 1.77
C GLU A 263 2.60 -1.88 1.66
N LEU A 264 2.81 -0.66 2.16
CA LEU A 264 4.14 -0.07 2.29
C LEU A 264 4.90 -0.74 3.44
N ARG A 265 5.46 -1.93 3.20
CA ARG A 265 6.27 -2.69 4.17
C ARG A 265 7.21 -3.68 3.48
N TYR A 266 8.11 -4.26 4.27
CA TYR A 266 8.88 -5.43 3.88
C TYR A 266 8.07 -6.74 4.05
N PRO A 267 8.41 -7.83 3.33
CA PRO A 267 7.82 -9.15 3.51
C PRO A 267 8.43 -9.87 4.72
N SER A 268 8.36 -9.27 5.91
CA SER A 268 9.03 -9.79 7.11
C SER A 268 8.47 -11.13 7.58
N CYS A 269 7.18 -11.38 7.37
CA CYS A 269 6.51 -12.65 7.57
C CYS A 269 5.83 -13.09 6.25
N PRO A 270 5.90 -14.38 5.87
CA PRO A 270 5.18 -14.87 4.69
C PRO A 270 3.67 -14.64 4.84
N SER A 271 3.06 -14.00 3.83
CA SER A 271 1.63 -13.64 3.83
C SER A 271 0.71 -14.88 4.02
N GLU A 272 1.15 -16.04 3.54
CA GLU A 272 0.47 -17.34 3.65
C GLU A 272 0.34 -17.87 5.07
N LYS A 273 1.32 -17.57 5.93
CA LYS A 273 1.35 -18.07 7.32
C LYS A 273 0.45 -17.21 8.20
N LEU A 274 0.52 -15.88 8.05
CA LEU A 274 -0.34 -14.93 8.78
C LEU A 274 -1.84 -15.14 8.51
N ALA A 275 -2.20 -15.76 7.38
CA ALA A 275 -3.59 -16.09 7.02
C ALA A 275 -4.12 -17.40 7.66
N ARG A 276 -3.28 -18.19 8.37
CA ARG A 276 -3.72 -19.46 8.99
C ARG A 276 -4.30 -19.21 10.39
N PRO A 277 -5.51 -19.74 10.70
CA PRO A 277 -6.20 -19.49 11.98
C PRO A 277 -5.43 -19.89 13.26
N ASN A 278 -4.40 -20.75 13.13
CA ASN A 278 -3.66 -21.34 14.26
C ASN A 278 -2.13 -21.20 14.15
N SER A 279 -1.62 -20.38 13.22
CA SER A 279 -0.17 -20.13 13.20
C SER A 279 0.19 -19.21 14.36
N LEU A 280 1.18 -19.60 15.17
CA LEU A 280 1.78 -18.69 16.13
C LEU A 280 2.33 -17.47 15.38
N PRO A 281 2.10 -16.24 15.89
CA PRO A 281 2.66 -15.04 15.28
C PRO A 281 4.19 -15.16 15.20
N GLU A 282 4.73 -15.25 13.99
CA GLU A 282 6.17 -15.17 13.78
C GLU A 282 6.60 -13.70 13.89
N LEU A 283 7.69 -13.43 14.60
CA LEU A 283 8.27 -12.08 14.74
C LEU A 283 8.61 -11.45 13.39
N GLY A 284 8.95 -12.29 12.42
CA GLY A 284 9.45 -11.92 11.12
C GLY A 284 10.96 -11.75 11.11
N GLU A 285 11.52 -11.58 9.93
CA GLU A 285 12.95 -11.36 9.72
C GLU A 285 13.17 -10.08 8.92
N PHE A 286 14.28 -9.40 9.16
CA PHE A 286 14.69 -8.27 8.32
C PHE A 286 14.98 -8.76 6.89
N GLN A 287 14.39 -8.09 5.90
CA GLN A 287 14.41 -8.49 4.48
C GLN A 287 15.37 -7.64 3.65
N CYS A 288 16.61 -7.47 4.12
CA CYS A 288 17.58 -6.51 3.57
C CYS A 288 18.90 -7.12 3.08
N TYR A 289 18.89 -8.43 2.78
CA TYR A 289 20.11 -9.18 2.45
C TYR A 289 20.32 -9.39 0.94
N ASP A 290 19.50 -8.77 0.09
CA ASP A 290 19.81 -8.69 -1.34
C ASP A 290 21.01 -7.76 -1.57
N LYS A 291 21.78 -8.01 -2.64
CA LYS A 291 23.02 -7.27 -2.89
C LYS A 291 22.85 -5.75 -2.99
N TYR A 292 21.67 -5.26 -3.40
CA TYR A 292 21.43 -3.83 -3.58
C TYR A 292 21.23 -3.13 -2.23
N MET A 293 20.43 -3.74 -1.35
CA MET A 293 20.26 -3.25 0.02
C MET A 293 21.55 -3.38 0.83
N LEU A 294 22.30 -4.48 0.66
CA LEU A 294 23.62 -4.64 1.28
C LEU A 294 24.62 -3.56 0.84
N ALA A 295 24.64 -3.23 -0.46
CA ALA A 295 25.47 -2.13 -0.96
C ALA A 295 25.04 -0.77 -0.35
N SER A 296 23.73 -0.53 -0.22
CA SER A 296 23.16 0.69 0.37
C SER A 296 23.57 0.87 1.84
N ILE A 297 23.36 -0.13 2.70
CA ILE A 297 23.75 -0.01 4.11
C ILE A 297 25.27 0.12 4.27
N ASN A 298 26.05 -0.57 3.43
CA ASN A 298 27.50 -0.46 3.47
C ASN A 298 27.98 0.96 3.19
N ALA A 299 27.42 1.61 2.15
CA ALA A 299 27.70 2.99 1.84
C ALA A 299 27.27 3.95 2.98
N CYS A 300 26.10 3.73 3.57
CA CYS A 300 25.63 4.51 4.73
C CYS A 300 26.57 4.37 5.93
N ALA A 301 27.04 3.16 6.23
CA ALA A 301 27.94 2.87 7.33
C ALA A 301 29.32 3.53 7.14
N GLN A 302 29.85 3.51 5.91
CA GLN A 302 31.08 4.23 5.57
C GLN A 302 30.93 5.75 5.75
N ASN A 303 29.81 6.32 5.33
CA ASN A 303 29.57 7.77 5.43
C ASN A 303 29.50 8.28 6.87
N VAL A 304 29.03 7.45 7.81
CA VAL A 304 29.02 7.81 9.25
C VAL A 304 30.31 7.41 9.98
N GLY A 305 31.33 6.91 9.26
CA GLY A 305 32.61 6.50 9.82
C GLY A 305 32.58 5.19 10.62
N MET A 306 31.50 4.41 10.50
CA MET A 306 31.28 3.16 11.24
C MET A 306 31.20 1.97 10.28
N SER A 307 32.26 1.71 9.51
CA SER A 307 32.27 0.65 8.47
C SER A 307 31.85 -0.73 8.98
N ALA A 308 32.11 -1.05 10.26
CA ALA A 308 31.69 -2.30 10.89
C ALA A 308 30.16 -2.49 10.97
N TRP A 309 29.36 -1.42 10.80
CA TRP A 309 27.89 -1.48 10.80
C TRP A 309 27.30 -1.84 9.43
N GLY A 310 28.13 -1.88 8.38
CA GLY A 310 27.71 -2.04 6.98
C GLY A 310 27.59 -3.49 6.48
N SER A 311 27.56 -4.47 7.37
CA SER A 311 27.57 -5.91 7.05
C SER A 311 26.19 -6.55 6.93
N GLY A 312 25.12 -5.75 6.82
CA GLY A 312 23.74 -6.21 6.72
C GLY A 312 22.94 -6.05 8.01
N GLY A 313 21.87 -6.84 8.16
CA GLY A 313 20.99 -6.77 9.32
C GLY A 313 21.63 -7.21 10.64
N PRO A 314 21.01 -6.87 11.78
CA PRO A 314 21.56 -7.11 13.11
C PRO A 314 21.74 -8.60 13.42
N LEU A 315 22.90 -8.92 14.02
CA LEU A 315 23.15 -10.23 14.59
C LEU A 315 22.19 -10.49 15.75
N GLY A 316 21.61 -11.69 15.80
CA GLY A 316 20.70 -12.09 16.86
C GLY A 316 19.35 -11.38 16.80
N ALA A 317 18.88 -10.95 15.63
CA ALA A 317 17.49 -10.55 15.38
C ALA A 317 16.59 -11.70 14.89
N GLY A 318 17.12 -12.91 14.77
CA GLY A 318 16.39 -14.08 14.29
C GLY A 318 16.83 -15.36 14.96
N ASN A 319 15.88 -16.21 15.33
CA ASN A 319 16.09 -17.61 15.70
C ASN A 319 14.84 -18.42 15.31
N LEU A 320 15.02 -19.50 14.54
CA LEU A 320 13.95 -20.44 14.14
C LEU A 320 13.34 -21.20 15.33
N PHE A 321 13.98 -21.18 16.51
CA PHE A 321 13.67 -22.11 17.61
C PHE A 321 13.51 -21.47 19.00
N GLN A 322 13.58 -20.14 19.16
CA GLN A 322 13.43 -19.46 20.47
C GLN A 322 12.35 -18.38 20.44
N ASN A 323 11.75 -18.09 21.61
CA ASN A 323 10.81 -16.98 21.77
C ASN A 323 11.50 -15.68 21.34
N PRO A 324 11.08 -15.07 20.23
CA PRO A 324 11.90 -14.10 19.51
C PRO A 324 11.93 -12.71 20.17
N GLU A 325 11.01 -12.44 21.11
CA GLU A 325 11.06 -11.29 22.05
C GLU A 325 12.29 -11.31 22.98
N GLY A 326 12.85 -12.50 23.22
CA GLY A 326 14.05 -12.72 24.03
C GLY A 326 15.35 -12.69 23.22
N THR A 327 15.30 -12.38 21.92
CA THR A 327 16.51 -12.32 21.09
C THR A 327 17.42 -11.17 21.53
N HIS A 328 18.73 -11.32 21.29
CA HIS A 328 19.73 -10.31 21.68
C HIS A 328 19.42 -8.93 21.09
N PHE A 329 18.85 -8.89 19.90
CA PHE A 329 18.49 -7.61 19.28
C PHE A 329 17.26 -6.98 19.92
N PHE A 330 16.17 -7.72 20.21
CA PHE A 330 14.85 -7.15 20.57
C PHE A 330 14.51 -7.10 22.07
N LYS A 331 15.24 -7.82 22.93
CA LYS A 331 15.01 -7.79 24.39
C LYS A 331 15.08 -6.36 24.95
N ASN A 332 14.56 -6.12 26.15
CA ASN A 332 14.46 -4.77 26.75
C ASN A 332 15.78 -3.98 26.79
N ASP A 333 16.90 -4.65 27.10
CA ASP A 333 18.27 -4.12 27.07
C ASP A 333 19.03 -4.50 25.78
N GLY A 334 18.29 -4.81 24.72
CA GLY A 334 18.78 -5.33 23.46
C GLY A 334 19.42 -4.29 22.56
N SER A 335 20.06 -4.77 21.50
CA SER A 335 20.80 -3.91 20.57
C SER A 335 19.92 -2.93 19.79
N TRP A 336 18.60 -3.13 19.72
CA TRP A 336 17.64 -2.21 19.08
C TRP A 336 17.71 -0.77 19.61
N ASN A 337 18.06 -0.60 20.90
CA ASN A 337 18.17 0.72 21.54
C ASN A 337 19.63 1.22 21.70
N THR A 338 20.58 0.62 20.97
CA THR A 338 21.97 1.09 20.91
C THR A 338 22.18 2.03 19.73
N ALA A 339 23.33 2.72 19.66
CA ALA A 339 23.68 3.56 18.51
C ALA A 339 23.67 2.77 17.18
N TYR A 340 24.11 1.51 17.20
CA TYR A 340 24.03 0.63 16.02
C TYR A 340 22.58 0.29 15.65
N GLY A 341 21.75 -0.08 16.64
CA GLY A 341 20.34 -0.40 16.42
C GLY A 341 19.57 0.77 15.85
N GLN A 342 19.77 1.97 16.39
CA GLN A 342 19.18 3.21 15.88
C GLN A 342 19.63 3.47 14.44
N PHE A 343 20.93 3.41 14.16
CA PHE A 343 21.46 3.55 12.79
C PHE A 343 20.81 2.58 11.81
N PHE A 344 20.74 1.28 12.16
CA PHE A 344 20.17 0.25 11.30
C PHE A 344 18.67 0.47 11.06
N LEU A 345 17.90 0.74 12.12
CA LEU A 345 16.45 0.91 12.03
C LEU A 345 16.07 2.22 11.32
N GLU A 346 16.85 3.29 11.48
CA GLU A 346 16.71 4.53 10.71
C GLU A 346 16.98 4.30 9.23
N TRP A 347 18.05 3.58 8.87
CA TRP A 347 18.33 3.23 7.49
C TRP A 347 17.23 2.35 6.88
N TYR A 348 16.82 1.29 7.58
CA TYR A 348 15.87 0.31 7.06
C TYR A 348 14.47 0.90 6.85
N SER A 349 13.97 1.64 7.85
CA SER A 349 12.70 2.37 7.75
C SER A 349 12.78 3.58 6.82
N GLY A 350 13.92 4.26 6.77
CA GLY A 350 14.17 5.39 5.87
C GLY A 350 14.14 4.96 4.40
N LEU A 351 14.69 3.79 4.08
CA LEU A 351 14.65 3.25 2.72
C LEU A 351 13.22 2.90 2.29
N LEU A 352 12.38 2.41 3.21
CA LEU A 352 10.95 2.21 2.98
C LEU A 352 10.21 3.54 2.72
N LEU A 353 10.51 4.59 3.47
CA LEU A 353 9.94 5.93 3.23
C LEU A 353 10.36 6.50 1.86
N LEU A 354 11.62 6.30 1.44
CA LEU A 354 12.11 6.72 0.12
C LEU A 354 11.40 5.97 -1.02
N HIS A 355 11.17 4.66 -0.85
CA HIS A 355 10.37 3.87 -1.80
C HIS A 355 8.95 4.42 -1.92
N GLY A 356 8.28 4.63 -0.78
CA GLY A 356 6.97 5.25 -0.73
C GLY A 356 6.94 6.61 -1.42
N GLU A 357 7.90 7.49 -1.14
CA GLU A 357 7.99 8.83 -1.75
C GLU A 357 8.08 8.80 -3.27
N ARG A 358 8.88 7.91 -3.85
CA ARG A 358 8.98 7.75 -5.31
C ARG A 358 7.65 7.37 -5.94
N LEU A 359 6.93 6.43 -5.32
CA LEU A 359 5.60 6.01 -5.78
C LEU A 359 4.55 7.09 -5.58
N CYS A 360 4.57 7.80 -4.44
CA CYS A 360 3.70 8.95 -4.19
C CYS A 360 3.90 10.04 -5.24
N MET A 361 5.15 10.42 -5.53
CA MET A 361 5.49 11.39 -6.57
C MET A 361 4.98 10.97 -7.95
N ALA A 362 5.22 9.72 -8.34
CA ALA A 362 4.78 9.21 -9.63
C ALA A 362 3.25 9.21 -9.75
N ALA A 363 2.55 8.70 -8.73
CA ALA A 363 1.10 8.62 -8.72
C ALA A 363 0.46 10.02 -8.71
N ASP A 364 0.95 10.94 -7.89
CA ASP A 364 0.47 12.33 -7.84
C ASP A 364 0.60 12.99 -9.22
N ALA A 365 1.77 12.89 -9.85
CA ALA A 365 1.99 13.47 -11.18
C ALA A 365 1.11 12.83 -12.27
N ILE A 366 0.88 11.51 -12.22
CA ILE A 366 0.11 10.78 -13.24
C ILE A 366 -1.38 11.08 -13.13
N PHE A 367 -1.92 11.04 -11.91
CA PHE A 367 -3.35 11.20 -11.64
C PHE A 367 -3.76 12.64 -11.33
N TRP A 368 -2.83 13.59 -11.35
CA TRP A 368 -3.12 15.01 -11.18
C TRP A 368 -4.24 15.47 -12.13
N GLY A 369 -5.22 16.19 -11.60
CA GLY A 369 -6.33 16.76 -12.39
C GLY A 369 -7.38 15.75 -12.85
N THR A 370 -7.23 14.44 -12.59
CA THR A 370 -8.21 13.42 -12.99
C THR A 370 -9.43 13.32 -12.06
N GLY A 371 -9.40 13.99 -10.91
CA GLY A 371 -10.48 13.96 -9.90
C GLY A 371 -10.50 12.73 -9.01
N VAL A 372 -9.62 11.74 -9.21
CA VAL A 372 -9.50 10.58 -8.33
C VAL A 372 -8.78 10.93 -7.03
N LYS A 373 -9.13 10.26 -5.94
CA LYS A 373 -8.32 10.26 -4.71
C LYS A 373 -7.29 9.17 -4.79
N ILE A 374 -6.05 9.47 -4.38
CA ILE A 374 -4.98 8.49 -4.32
C ILE A 374 -4.88 7.93 -2.89
N LEU A 375 -4.73 6.61 -2.76
CA LEU A 375 -4.63 5.91 -1.48
C LEU A 375 -3.31 5.14 -1.39
N ALA A 376 -2.82 4.97 -0.17
CA ALA A 376 -1.69 4.09 0.12
C ALA A 376 -1.99 3.31 1.40
N LYS A 377 -1.59 2.04 1.44
CA LYS A 377 -1.94 1.13 2.53
C LYS A 377 -0.76 0.88 3.46
N VAL A 378 -1.03 0.94 4.77
CA VAL A 378 -0.12 0.58 5.85
C VAL A 378 -0.66 -0.67 6.55
N GLY A 379 0.18 -1.68 6.70
CA GLY A 379 -0.15 -2.93 7.38
C GLY A 379 -0.34 -2.74 8.89
N GLY A 380 -1.36 -3.41 9.45
CA GLY A 380 -1.66 -3.42 10.89
C GLY A 380 -0.90 -4.53 11.61
N ILE A 381 0.33 -4.26 12.02
CA ILE A 381 1.23 -5.25 12.63
C ILE A 381 1.11 -5.19 14.16
N HIS A 382 0.26 -6.04 14.74
CA HIS A 382 -0.19 -5.87 16.13
C HIS A 382 0.40 -6.83 17.15
N TRP A 383 0.99 -7.94 16.71
CA TRP A 383 1.28 -9.11 17.54
C TRP A 383 2.44 -8.96 18.54
N HIS A 384 3.28 -7.92 18.45
CA HIS A 384 4.30 -7.65 19.49
C HIS A 384 4.26 -6.20 19.97
N TYR A 385 3.12 -5.53 19.81
CA TYR A 385 2.92 -4.12 20.16
C TYR A 385 3.04 -3.85 21.67
N GLY A 386 2.78 -4.85 22.52
CA GLY A 386 2.90 -4.75 23.98
C GLY A 386 4.35 -4.69 24.50
N THR A 387 5.31 -5.11 23.66
CA THR A 387 6.74 -5.12 24.02
C THR A 387 7.38 -3.74 23.84
N ASN A 388 8.51 -3.46 24.50
CA ASN A 388 9.18 -2.15 24.34
C ASN A 388 9.75 -1.91 22.94
N SER A 389 10.19 -2.97 22.28
CA SER A 389 10.91 -2.90 21.00
C SER A 389 10.00 -3.08 19.78
N HIS A 390 8.75 -3.53 19.95
CA HIS A 390 7.78 -3.70 18.86
C HIS A 390 8.35 -4.48 17.66
N PRO A 391 8.95 -5.66 17.89
CA PRO A 391 9.86 -6.26 16.94
C PRO A 391 9.24 -6.61 15.58
N SER A 392 7.96 -6.98 15.52
CA SER A 392 7.30 -7.21 14.23
C SER A 392 7.05 -5.96 13.42
N GLU A 393 6.80 -4.83 14.07
CA GLU A 393 6.73 -3.54 13.39
C GLU A 393 8.12 -3.18 12.85
N LEU A 394 9.17 -3.36 13.66
CA LEU A 394 10.55 -3.11 13.24
C LEU A 394 10.96 -3.96 12.02
N THR A 395 10.70 -5.27 12.02
CA THR A 395 11.06 -6.13 10.88
C THR A 395 10.24 -5.83 9.63
N ALA A 396 8.97 -5.42 9.79
CA ALA A 396 8.13 -4.93 8.70
C ALA A 396 8.59 -3.57 8.13
N GLY A 397 9.50 -2.87 8.81
CA GLY A 397 10.08 -1.59 8.41
C GLY A 397 9.44 -0.37 9.08
N TYR A 398 8.47 -0.57 9.96
CA TYR A 398 7.93 0.49 10.80
C TYR A 398 8.82 0.64 12.01
N TYR A 399 9.63 1.69 12.06
CA TYR A 399 10.45 1.97 13.24
C TYR A 399 9.59 2.54 14.38
N ASN A 400 8.58 1.79 14.81
CA ASN A 400 7.74 2.07 15.95
C ASN A 400 8.34 1.39 17.18
N THR A 401 8.36 2.06 18.31
CA THR A 401 8.74 1.51 19.62
C THR A 401 7.90 2.17 20.70
N LEU A 402 8.02 1.74 21.94
CA LEU A 402 7.32 2.37 23.06
C LEU A 402 7.54 3.90 23.14
N THR A 403 8.71 4.38 22.72
CA THR A 403 9.13 5.79 22.83
C THR A 403 9.24 6.51 21.49
N ARG A 404 8.94 5.85 20.37
CA ARG A 404 9.08 6.42 19.02
C ARG A 404 7.88 6.07 18.16
N ASP A 405 7.21 7.10 17.63
CA ASP A 405 6.13 6.90 16.66
C ASP A 405 6.69 6.57 15.26
N GLY A 406 6.52 5.31 14.85
CA GLY A 406 6.92 4.81 13.53
C GLY A 406 5.95 5.15 12.39
N TYR A 407 4.69 5.47 12.70
CA TYR A 407 3.64 5.71 11.72
C TYR A 407 3.53 7.19 11.33
N LEU A 408 3.87 8.10 12.23
CA LEU A 408 3.82 9.55 11.97
C LEU A 408 4.68 9.99 10.78
N PRO A 409 5.92 9.49 10.57
CA PRO A 409 6.68 9.78 9.34
C PRO A 409 5.97 9.33 8.05
N ILE A 410 5.28 8.18 8.08
CA ILE A 410 4.51 7.67 6.94
C ILE A 410 3.29 8.57 6.68
N ALA A 411 2.56 8.96 7.74
CA ALA A 411 1.44 9.88 7.61
C ALA A 411 1.88 11.26 7.07
N ARG A 412 3.02 11.78 7.52
CA ARG A 412 3.60 13.02 6.97
C ARG A 412 3.96 12.86 5.49
N LEU A 413 4.54 11.73 5.11
CA LEU A 413 4.82 11.41 3.70
C LEU A 413 3.52 11.47 2.87
N PHE A 414 2.48 10.75 3.26
CA PHE A 414 1.21 10.72 2.53
C PHE A 414 0.52 12.10 2.48
N SER A 415 0.67 12.91 3.54
CA SER A 415 0.09 14.25 3.60
C SER A 415 0.70 15.20 2.58
N ARG A 416 2.02 15.10 2.34
CA ARG A 416 2.72 15.88 1.30
C ARG A 416 2.15 15.66 -0.11
N TYR A 417 1.63 14.46 -0.38
CA TYR A 417 1.06 14.08 -1.67
C TYR A 417 -0.48 13.97 -1.63
N ARG A 418 -1.12 14.53 -0.60
CA ARG A 418 -2.59 14.58 -0.46
C ARG A 418 -3.27 13.21 -0.58
N MET A 419 -2.57 12.15 -0.18
CA MET A 419 -3.09 10.79 -0.24
C MET A 419 -4.03 10.51 0.93
N THR A 420 -4.85 9.47 0.78
CA THR A 420 -5.63 8.87 1.87
C THR A 420 -4.83 7.72 2.48
N LEU A 421 -4.78 7.65 3.81
CA LEU A 421 -4.18 6.52 4.51
C LEU A 421 -5.19 5.37 4.58
N CYS A 422 -4.79 4.18 4.15
CA CYS A 422 -5.56 2.95 4.28
C CYS A 422 -4.91 2.03 5.32
N CYS A 423 -5.68 1.49 6.27
CA CYS A 423 -5.16 0.52 7.25
C CYS A 423 -6.22 -0.49 7.71
N ALA A 424 -5.76 -1.64 8.19
CA ALA A 424 -6.59 -2.74 8.66
C ALA A 424 -6.87 -2.65 10.18
N CYS A 425 -7.24 -3.78 10.81
CA CYS A 425 -7.48 -3.96 12.25
C CYS A 425 -8.76 -3.34 12.82
N PHE A 426 -9.69 -2.87 11.99
CA PHE A 426 -10.95 -2.28 12.49
C PHE A 426 -11.88 -3.29 13.16
N ASP A 427 -11.78 -4.56 12.79
CA ASP A 427 -12.58 -5.70 13.26
C ASP A 427 -11.98 -6.42 14.47
N LEU A 428 -10.68 -6.22 14.76
CA LEU A 428 -9.95 -6.94 15.78
C LEU A 428 -10.08 -6.31 17.17
N ARG A 429 -9.94 -7.13 18.21
CA ARG A 429 -10.03 -6.72 19.62
C ARG A 429 -8.87 -7.25 20.44
N ASP A 430 -8.33 -6.40 21.31
CA ASP A 430 -7.29 -6.77 22.27
C ASP A 430 -7.74 -7.91 23.18
N ALA A 431 -9.02 -7.92 23.60
CA ALA A 431 -9.58 -8.97 24.45
C ALA A 431 -9.59 -10.37 23.79
N GLU A 432 -9.71 -10.46 22.47
CA GLU A 432 -9.63 -11.73 21.73
C GLU A 432 -8.18 -12.11 21.47
N MET A 433 -7.40 -11.17 20.94
CA MET A 433 -6.01 -11.46 20.55
C MET A 433 -5.12 -11.72 21.76
N GLY A 434 -5.38 -11.06 22.89
CA GLY A 434 -4.66 -11.25 24.14
C GLY A 434 -4.79 -12.67 24.73
N GLN A 435 -5.84 -13.42 24.34
CA GLN A 435 -5.97 -14.83 24.73
C GLN A 435 -4.99 -15.74 23.99
N VAL A 436 -4.58 -15.35 22.77
CA VAL A 436 -3.63 -16.09 21.93
C VAL A 436 -2.21 -15.57 22.13
N ASN A 437 -2.06 -14.26 22.24
CA ASN A 437 -0.80 -13.56 22.41
C ASN A 437 -0.99 -12.31 23.29
N PRO A 438 -0.54 -12.34 24.57
CA PRO A 438 -0.66 -11.23 25.49
C PRO A 438 0.01 -9.92 25.04
N GLU A 439 1.03 -10.02 24.18
CA GLU A 439 1.77 -8.88 23.65
C GLU A 439 1.11 -8.26 22.41
N SER A 440 -0.05 -8.79 21.99
CA SER A 440 -0.79 -8.31 20.85
C SER A 440 -1.77 -7.19 21.22
N SER A 441 -1.71 -6.04 20.53
CA SER A 441 -2.71 -4.97 20.68
C SER A 441 -3.14 -4.36 19.33
N PRO A 442 -4.09 -4.99 18.61
CA PRO A 442 -4.65 -4.42 17.39
C PRO A 442 -5.38 -3.09 17.63
N GLU A 443 -6.06 -2.91 18.76
CA GLU A 443 -6.70 -1.62 19.09
C GLU A 443 -5.64 -0.54 19.37
N GLY A 444 -4.50 -0.91 19.95
CA GLY A 444 -3.34 -0.02 20.16
C GLY A 444 -2.78 0.51 18.85
N VAL A 445 -2.42 -0.40 17.94
CA VAL A 445 -1.95 -0.05 16.58
C VAL A 445 -2.95 0.84 15.86
N LEU A 446 -4.24 0.47 15.89
CA LEU A 446 -5.28 1.25 15.22
C LEU A 446 -5.39 2.68 15.78
N ARG A 447 -5.34 2.84 17.11
CA ARG A 447 -5.37 4.17 17.75
C ARG A 447 -4.18 5.02 17.31
N GLN A 448 -2.98 4.44 17.21
CA GLN A 448 -1.78 5.17 16.79
C GLN A 448 -1.85 5.60 15.32
N LEU A 449 -2.28 4.72 14.42
CA LEU A 449 -2.50 5.06 13.01
C LEU A 449 -3.56 6.15 12.83
N VAL A 450 -4.68 6.04 13.55
CA VAL A 450 -5.73 7.07 13.57
C VAL A 450 -5.16 8.40 14.07
N TYR A 451 -4.39 8.39 15.16
CA TYR A 451 -3.75 9.58 15.69
C TYR A 451 -2.80 10.23 14.68
N ALA A 452 -1.90 9.44 14.07
CA ALA A 452 -0.97 9.91 13.05
C ALA A 452 -1.70 10.53 11.83
N ALA A 453 -2.78 9.89 11.37
CA ALA A 453 -3.61 10.40 10.28
C ALA A 453 -4.28 11.74 10.65
N ARG A 454 -4.85 11.86 11.85
CA ARG A 454 -5.44 13.11 12.35
C ARG A 454 -4.41 14.23 12.47
N MET A 455 -3.24 13.93 13.05
CA MET A 455 -2.14 14.90 13.19
C MET A 455 -1.63 15.43 11.85
N CYS A 456 -1.78 14.66 10.76
CA CYS A 456 -1.38 15.04 9.41
C CYS A 456 -2.56 15.46 8.51
N ASN A 457 -3.77 15.62 9.09
CA ASN A 457 -5.01 15.94 8.38
C ASN A 457 -5.29 15.04 7.17
N LEU A 458 -5.03 13.75 7.30
CA LEU A 458 -5.28 12.77 6.24
C LEU A 458 -6.74 12.31 6.24
N PRO A 459 -7.33 12.00 5.08
CA PRO A 459 -8.46 11.10 5.02
C PRO A 459 -8.04 9.68 5.46
N LEU A 460 -8.98 8.91 5.98
CA LEU A 460 -8.74 7.52 6.40
C LEU A 460 -9.67 6.55 5.67
N THR A 461 -9.12 5.41 5.27
CA THR A 461 -9.88 4.24 4.80
C THR A 461 -9.56 3.08 5.73
N GLY A 462 -10.57 2.55 6.41
CA GLY A 462 -10.43 1.37 7.26
C GLY A 462 -10.72 0.07 6.50
N GLU A 463 -10.06 -1.01 6.89
CA GLU A 463 -10.35 -2.37 6.41
C GLU A 463 -10.49 -3.35 7.58
N ASN A 464 -11.23 -4.44 7.37
CA ASN A 464 -11.16 -5.59 8.27
C ASN A 464 -9.94 -6.47 7.94
N SER A 465 -9.29 -7.01 8.96
CA SER A 465 -8.14 -7.90 8.83
C SER A 465 -8.56 -9.33 8.47
N VAL A 466 -9.70 -9.79 9.00
CA VAL A 466 -10.22 -11.15 8.73
C VAL A 466 -11.64 -11.03 8.18
N THR A 467 -11.99 -11.79 7.14
CA THR A 467 -13.35 -11.77 6.58
C THR A 467 -14.34 -12.47 7.53
N ARG A 468 -14.81 -11.76 8.55
CA ARG A 468 -15.83 -12.19 9.51
C ARG A 468 -17.11 -11.37 9.34
N LEU A 469 -18.25 -12.05 9.42
CA LEU A 469 -19.59 -11.46 9.29
C LEU A 469 -20.43 -11.66 10.55
N ASP A 470 -19.83 -12.10 11.66
CA ASP A 470 -20.50 -12.16 12.94
C ASP A 470 -20.76 -10.76 13.53
N ASP A 471 -21.75 -10.70 14.41
CA ASP A 471 -22.22 -9.45 15.01
C ASP A 471 -21.11 -8.74 15.79
N GLU A 472 -20.22 -9.49 16.41
CA GLU A 472 -19.15 -8.98 17.26
C GLU A 472 -18.09 -8.23 16.43
N SER A 473 -17.61 -8.84 15.35
CA SER A 473 -16.64 -8.26 14.42
C SER A 473 -17.19 -7.01 13.72
N LEU A 474 -18.43 -7.08 13.22
CA LEU A 474 -19.06 -5.94 12.53
C LEU A 474 -19.36 -4.78 13.50
N ASN A 475 -19.79 -5.07 14.72
CA ASN A 475 -19.99 -4.04 15.75
C ASN A 475 -18.66 -3.40 16.18
N GLN A 476 -17.58 -4.19 16.24
CA GLN A 476 -16.24 -3.66 16.49
C GLN A 476 -15.82 -2.68 15.39
N VAL A 477 -16.04 -3.01 14.10
CA VAL A 477 -15.78 -2.06 13.00
C VAL A 477 -16.56 -0.75 13.19
N VAL A 478 -17.85 -0.84 13.52
CA VAL A 478 -18.68 0.34 13.77
C VAL A 478 -18.16 1.15 14.96
N LYS A 479 -17.72 0.50 16.05
CA LYS A 479 -17.09 1.15 17.20
C LYS A 479 -15.78 1.85 16.81
N SER A 480 -14.88 1.13 16.13
CA SER A 480 -13.58 1.62 15.65
C SER A 480 -13.74 2.81 14.70
N SER A 481 -14.76 2.81 13.84
CA SER A 481 -15.06 3.92 12.93
C SER A 481 -15.30 5.24 13.66
N LYS A 482 -15.77 5.20 14.92
CA LYS A 482 -16.04 6.39 15.73
C LYS A 482 -14.76 7.02 16.28
N LEU A 483 -13.65 6.30 16.34
CA LEU A 483 -12.34 6.86 16.76
C LEU A 483 -11.89 7.99 15.84
N TYR A 484 -12.29 7.92 14.57
CA TYR A 484 -11.99 8.94 13.56
C TYR A 484 -13.03 10.06 13.47
N LYS A 485 -14.22 9.85 14.04
CA LYS A 485 -15.32 10.83 14.01
C LYS A 485 -15.08 11.87 15.10
N ASP A 486 -14.36 12.93 14.77
CA ASP A 486 -14.36 14.16 15.55
C ASP A 486 -15.17 15.23 14.80
N SER A 487 -16.18 15.81 15.45
CA SER A 487 -17.09 16.79 14.86
C SER A 487 -16.43 18.14 14.58
N LEU A 488 -15.22 18.38 15.08
CA LEU A 488 -14.50 19.65 14.94
C LEU A 488 -13.62 19.72 13.70
N TYR A 489 -13.26 18.59 13.09
CA TYR A 489 -12.38 18.54 11.93
C TYR A 489 -13.01 17.66 10.86
N GLY A 490 -13.18 18.19 9.64
CA GLY A 490 -13.84 17.54 8.51
C GLY A 490 -13.09 16.33 7.92
N HIS A 491 -12.51 15.48 8.76
CA HIS A 491 -11.80 14.28 8.35
C HIS A 491 -12.78 13.24 7.81
N SER A 492 -12.63 12.86 6.54
CA SER A 492 -13.48 11.85 5.91
C SER A 492 -12.95 10.44 6.19
N LEU A 493 -13.82 9.57 6.71
CA LEU A 493 -13.58 8.13 6.84
C LEU A 493 -14.37 7.39 5.77
N SER A 494 -13.74 6.42 5.08
CA SER A 494 -14.45 5.37 4.34
C SER A 494 -14.08 4.00 4.92
N PHE A 495 -14.86 2.97 4.60
CA PHE A 495 -14.57 1.60 5.03
C PHE A 495 -14.57 0.63 3.84
N ASN A 496 -13.55 -0.20 3.72
CA ASN A 496 -13.45 -1.28 2.74
C ASN A 496 -13.70 -2.63 3.42
N PHE A 497 -14.78 -3.32 3.06
CA PHE A 497 -15.00 -4.68 3.50
C PHE A 497 -14.22 -5.66 2.62
N VAL A 498 -13.25 -6.35 3.21
CA VAL A 498 -12.38 -7.35 2.58
C VAL A 498 -12.81 -8.75 3.07
N ARG A 499 -13.57 -9.53 2.32
CA ARG A 499 -13.96 -9.35 0.92
C ARG A 499 -15.31 -9.98 0.60
N MET A 500 -15.80 -9.70 -0.60
CA MET A 500 -16.89 -10.44 -1.22
C MET A 500 -16.48 -11.90 -1.49
N ASN A 501 -17.27 -12.83 -0.94
CA ASN A 501 -17.17 -14.26 -1.20
C ASN A 501 -18.59 -14.85 -1.26
N LYS A 502 -18.71 -16.17 -1.51
CA LYS A 502 -20.03 -16.81 -1.60
C LYS A 502 -20.84 -16.66 -0.30
N ASN A 503 -20.16 -16.72 0.85
CA ASN A 503 -20.80 -16.74 2.16
C ASN A 503 -21.41 -15.36 2.51
N LEU A 504 -20.95 -14.27 1.89
CA LEU A 504 -21.52 -12.94 2.06
C LEU A 504 -23.01 -12.90 1.71
N PHE A 505 -23.42 -13.64 0.68
CA PHE A 505 -24.79 -13.64 0.16
C PHE A 505 -25.69 -14.70 0.81
N ASP A 506 -25.18 -15.48 1.77
CA ASP A 506 -26.02 -16.38 2.56
C ASP A 506 -27.03 -15.55 3.37
N ARG A 507 -28.29 -16.02 3.46
CA ARG A 507 -29.42 -15.25 4.04
C ARG A 507 -29.11 -14.55 5.37
N HIS A 508 -28.44 -15.25 6.29
CA HIS A 508 -28.10 -14.74 7.62
C HIS A 508 -26.99 -13.69 7.56
N ASN A 509 -25.93 -13.99 6.81
CA ASN A 509 -24.77 -13.12 6.62
C ASN A 509 -25.15 -11.85 5.86
N TRP A 510 -25.98 -11.96 4.84
CA TRP A 510 -26.50 -10.84 4.08
C TRP A 510 -27.33 -9.89 4.95
N THR A 511 -28.16 -10.44 5.84
CA THR A 511 -28.94 -9.63 6.81
C THR A 511 -28.02 -8.87 7.76
N ARG A 512 -26.96 -9.52 8.27
CA ARG A 512 -25.95 -8.86 9.13
C ARG A 512 -25.20 -7.77 8.37
N PHE A 513 -24.75 -8.07 7.15
CA PHE A 513 -24.00 -7.15 6.30
C PHE A 513 -24.81 -5.91 5.92
N THR A 514 -26.06 -6.08 5.48
CA THR A 514 -26.93 -4.95 5.13
C THR A 514 -27.22 -4.05 6.33
N ARG A 515 -27.41 -4.62 7.53
CA ARG A 515 -27.52 -3.84 8.77
C ARG A 515 -26.22 -3.10 9.08
N PHE A 516 -25.06 -3.73 8.90
CA PHE A 516 -23.76 -3.10 9.06
C PHE A 516 -23.58 -1.90 8.11
N VAL A 517 -23.88 -2.05 6.81
CA VAL A 517 -23.82 -0.96 5.82
C VAL A 517 -24.70 0.22 6.24
N ARG A 518 -25.90 -0.07 6.76
CA ARG A 518 -26.81 0.95 7.31
C ARG A 518 -26.25 1.66 8.54
N GLN A 519 -25.57 0.95 9.44
CA GLN A 519 -24.97 1.53 10.65
C GLN A 519 -23.74 2.39 10.34
N MET A 520 -22.99 2.06 9.28
CA MET A 520 -21.85 2.85 8.81
C MET A 520 -22.30 4.13 8.08
N SER A 521 -23.41 4.06 7.36
CA SER A 521 -24.00 5.17 6.62
C SER A 521 -24.83 6.10 7.53
N ASP A 522 -24.94 7.39 7.18
CA ASP A 522 -25.96 8.26 7.79
C ASP A 522 -27.33 7.90 7.19
N GLY A 523 -28.35 7.71 8.04
CA GLY A 523 -29.69 7.24 7.63
C GLY A 523 -30.34 8.08 6.53
N ARG A 524 -30.01 9.38 6.43
CA ARG A 524 -30.47 10.27 5.35
C ARG A 524 -29.75 10.04 4.02
N THR A 525 -28.46 9.69 4.05
CA THR A 525 -27.66 9.37 2.85
C THR A 525 -28.03 7.99 2.29
N PHE A 526 -28.40 7.06 3.18
CA PHE A 526 -28.87 5.73 2.81
C PHE A 526 -30.19 5.79 2.02
N GLN A 527 -31.16 6.59 2.47
CA GLN A 527 -32.46 6.73 1.79
C GLN A 527 -32.31 7.39 0.40
N ALA A 528 -31.52 8.47 0.29
CA ALA A 528 -31.29 9.16 -0.98
C ALA A 528 -30.65 8.23 -2.05
N LYS A 529 -29.81 7.27 -1.64
CA LYS A 529 -29.21 6.29 -2.56
C LYS A 529 -30.22 5.25 -3.07
N LEU A 530 -31.10 4.77 -2.19
CA LEU A 530 -32.19 3.86 -2.59
C LEU A 530 -33.12 4.54 -3.59
N ASP A 531 -33.39 5.83 -3.40
CA ASP A 531 -34.26 6.62 -4.28
C ASP A 531 -33.61 6.90 -5.66
N ILE A 532 -32.28 7.07 -5.73
CA ILE A 532 -31.54 7.21 -7.00
C ILE A 532 -31.51 5.88 -7.77
N GLY A 533 -31.18 4.76 -7.10
CA GLY A 533 -31.20 3.43 -7.72
C GLY A 533 -32.60 3.02 -8.20
N ALA A 534 -33.65 3.43 -7.49
CA ALA A 534 -35.03 3.28 -7.94
C ALA A 534 -35.33 4.17 -9.16
N ARG A 535 -34.92 5.43 -9.18
CA ARG A 535 -35.13 6.31 -10.35
C ARG A 535 -34.43 5.82 -11.61
N GLU A 536 -33.15 5.41 -11.53
CA GLU A 536 -32.40 4.92 -12.71
C GLU A 536 -32.95 3.60 -13.25
N SER A 537 -33.42 2.69 -12.37
CA SER A 537 -34.10 1.47 -12.80
C SER A 537 -35.47 1.74 -13.46
N TYR A 538 -36.20 2.76 -12.99
CA TYR A 538 -37.41 3.23 -13.66
C TYR A 538 -37.13 3.85 -15.04
N PHE A 539 -36.09 4.67 -15.20
CA PHE A 539 -35.73 5.25 -16.51
C PHE A 539 -35.28 4.20 -17.53
N HIS A 540 -34.55 3.16 -17.09
CA HIS A 540 -34.20 2.03 -17.96
C HIS A 540 -35.39 1.13 -18.32
N SER A 541 -36.37 0.98 -17.43
CA SER A 541 -37.62 0.26 -17.72
C SER A 541 -38.51 0.99 -18.74
N VAL A 542 -38.49 2.33 -18.73
CA VAL A 542 -39.26 3.16 -19.67
C VAL A 542 -38.57 3.20 -21.05
N SER A 543 -37.23 3.33 -21.09
CA SER A 543 -36.44 3.25 -22.33
C SER A 543 -36.57 1.89 -23.04
N ALA A 544 -36.58 0.78 -22.31
CA ALA A 544 -36.79 -0.55 -22.88
C ALA A 544 -38.23 -0.78 -23.39
N SER A 545 -39.22 -0.08 -22.81
CA SER A 545 -40.61 -0.14 -23.28
C SER A 545 -40.85 0.73 -24.52
N GLU A 546 -40.11 1.83 -24.68
CA GLU A 546 -40.18 2.69 -25.89
C GLU A 546 -39.50 2.06 -27.12
N GLU A 547 -38.43 1.27 -26.94
CA GLU A 547 -37.81 0.54 -28.07
C GLU A 547 -38.65 -0.64 -28.58
N ILE A 548 -39.42 -1.29 -27.70
CA ILE A 548 -40.35 -2.38 -28.10
C ILE A 548 -41.58 -1.81 -28.84
N GLY A 549 -41.94 -0.54 -28.60
CA GLY A 549 -43.02 0.15 -29.31
C GLY A 549 -42.67 0.59 -30.75
N ARG A 550 -41.38 0.72 -31.09
CA ARG A 550 -40.93 1.16 -32.43
C ARG A 550 -40.49 0.03 -33.37
N ALA A 551 -40.44 -1.22 -32.91
CA ALA A 551 -40.12 -2.38 -33.75
C ALA A 551 -41.34 -3.08 -34.36
N ARG A 552 -42.55 -2.49 -34.26
CA ARG A 552 -43.76 -2.93 -34.97
C ARG A 552 -44.33 -1.78 -35.78
N ILE A 553 -43.63 -1.37 -36.83
CA ILE A 553 -44.13 -0.83 -38.11
C ILE A 553 -42.86 -0.75 -38.98
N PHE A 554 -42.65 -1.77 -39.78
CA PHE A 554 -42.15 -1.82 -41.16
C PHE A 554 -41.79 -3.26 -41.49
#